data_AF-A0A6M0FYP1-F1
#
_entry.id   AF-A0A6M0FYP1-F1
#
_cell.length_a   1.000
_cell.length_b   1.000
_cell.length_c   1.000
_cell.angle_alpha   90.00
_cell.angle_beta   90.00
_cell.angle_gamma   90.00
#
_symmetry.space_group_name_H-M   'P 1'
#
loop_
_entity.id
_entity.type
_entity.pdbx_description
1 polymer ?
#
loop_
_entity_poly.entity_id
_entity_poly.type
_entity_poly.pdbx_seq_one_letter_code
_entity_poly.pdbx_strand_id
1 'polypeptide(L)' 'MTFSDVVEAIQTLSTDEKEEIQFLLSQYLREERREQVYENFQLAQTEQQQNKLKFSSDIKELRELLEE' A
#
# COMPACT_ATOMS: atom_id res chain seq x y z
N MET A 1 -10.90 21.89 8.09
CA MET A 1 -9.88 21.72 7.06
C MET A 1 -10.37 20.66 6.09
N THR A 2 -10.77 21.07 4.89
CA THR A 2 -11.18 20.23 3.77
C THR A 2 -9.95 19.87 2.92
N PHE A 3 -10.07 18.90 2.01
CA PHE A 3 -9.00 18.62 1.05
C PHE A 3 -8.67 19.86 0.20
N SER A 4 -9.67 20.63 -0.20
CA SER A 4 -9.49 21.89 -0.92
C SER A 4 -8.67 22.89 -0.09
N ASP A 5 -8.94 23.02 1.21
CA ASP A 5 -8.17 23.93 2.09
C ASP A 5 -6.67 23.54 2.12
N VAL A 6 -6.37 22.23 2.09
CA VAL A 6 -4.98 21.72 2.08
C VAL A 6 -4.30 22.01 0.74
N VAL A 7 -5.00 21.79 -0.37
CA VAL A 7 -4.47 22.08 -1.72
C VAL A 7 -4.16 23.56 -1.87
N GLU A 8 -5.07 24.44 -1.44
CA GLU A 8 -4.86 25.89 -1.47
C GLU A 8 -3.68 26.30 -0.60
N ALA A 9 -3.57 25.75 0.61
CA ALA A 9 -2.42 26.01 1.47
C ALA A 9 -1.09 25.62 0.79
N ILE A 10 -1.01 24.41 0.21
CA ILE A 10 0.19 23.95 -0.51
C ILE A 10 0.49 24.85 -1.72
N GLN A 11 -0.52 25.34 -2.45
CA GLN A 11 -0.30 26.23 -3.60
C GLN A 11 0.41 27.53 -3.21
N THR A 12 0.11 28.09 -2.03
CA THR A 12 0.68 29.35 -1.56
C THR A 12 2.13 29.27 -1.06
N LEU A 13 2.66 28.06 -0.86
CA LEU A 13 4.02 27.85 -0.37
C LEU A 13 5.10 28.22 -1.39
N SER A 14 6.29 28.51 -0.89
CA SER A 14 7.49 28.64 -1.72
C SER A 14 7.88 27.32 -2.41
N THR A 15 8.75 27.38 -3.40
CA THR A 15 9.25 26.18 -4.10
C THR A 15 9.94 25.22 -3.13
N ASP A 16 10.83 25.74 -2.27
CA ASP A 16 11.60 24.94 -1.32
C ASP A 16 10.68 24.20 -0.33
N GLU A 17 9.64 24.88 0.18
CA GLU A 17 8.65 24.25 1.07
C GLU A 17 7.84 23.17 0.36
N LYS A 18 7.50 23.36 -0.92
CA LYS A 18 6.82 22.34 -1.73
C LYS A 18 7.70 21.11 -1.95
N GLU A 19 8.99 21.31 -2.22
CA GLU A 19 9.96 20.23 -2.38
C GLU A 19 10.14 19.44 -1.08
N GLU A 20 10.24 20.12 0.07
CA GLU A 20 10.32 19.48 1.38
C GLU A 20 9.05 18.68 1.70
N ILE A 21 7.87 19.25 1.44
CA ILE A 21 6.59 18.54 1.61
C ILE A 21 6.53 17.30 0.71
N GLN A 22 6.96 17.40 -0.54
CA GLN A 22 7.03 16.26 -1.47
C GLN A 22 7.96 15.16 -0.93
N PHE A 23 9.12 15.53 -0.41
CA PHE A 23 10.06 14.59 0.19
C PHE A 23 9.45 13.86 1.39
N LEU A 24 8.85 14.61 2.32
CA LEU A 24 8.22 14.04 3.52
C LEU A 24 7.03 13.14 3.19
N LEU A 25 6.12 13.59 2.31
CA LEU A 25 4.99 12.78 1.84
C LEU A 25 5.45 11.46 1.22
N SER A 26 6.55 11.47 0.47
CA SER A 26 7.11 10.26 -0.12
C SER A 26 7.58 9.27 0.96
N GLN A 27 8.13 9.75 2.08
CA GLN A 27 8.50 8.89 3.20
C GLN A 27 7.26 8.32 3.91
N TYR A 28 6.24 9.14 4.15
CA TYR A 28 5.00 8.69 4.82
C TYR A 28 4.28 7.61 4.00
N LEU A 29 4.09 7.83 2.69
CA LEU A 29 3.49 6.84 1.80
C LEU A 29 4.29 5.54 1.75
N ARG A 30 5.62 5.61 1.92
CA ARG A 30 6.47 4.42 2.00
C ARG A 30 6.23 3.65 3.30
N GLU A 31 6.07 4.32 4.43
CA GLU A 31 5.70 3.67 5.70
C GLU A 31 4.31 3.04 5.62
N GLU A 32 3.31 3.73 5.08
CA GLU A 32 1.96 3.19 4.91
C GLU A 32 1.96 1.91 4.06
N ARG A 33 2.72 1.88 2.95
CA ARG A 33 2.88 0.67 2.13
C ARG A 33 3.59 -0.46 2.87
N ARG A 34 4.56 -0.15 3.75
CA ARG A 34 5.23 -1.17 4.56
C ARG A 34 4.26 -1.79 5.56
N GLU A 35 3.42 -0.99 6.19
CA GLU A 35 2.39 -1.48 7.10
C GLU A 35 1.43 -2.42 6.36
N GLN A 36 0.96 -2.03 5.17
CA GLN A 36 0.11 -2.89 4.33
C GLN A 36 0.78 -4.24 3.99
N VAL A 37 2.08 -4.23 3.68
CA VAL A 37 2.83 -5.47 3.45
C VAL A 37 2.89 -6.33 4.71
N TYR A 38 3.08 -5.70 5.88
CA TYR A 38 3.13 -6.41 7.16
C TYR A 38 1.77 -7.02 7.53
N GLU A 39 0.67 -6.29 7.37
CA GLU A 39 -0.70 -6.78 7.58
C GLU A 39 -1.00 -7.96 6.65
N ASN A 40 -0.69 -7.84 5.36
CA ASN A 40 -0.85 -8.94 4.39
C ASN A 40 -0.02 -10.18 4.77
N PHE A 41 1.19 -9.99 5.28
CA PHE A 41 2.02 -11.08 5.77
C PHE A 41 1.41 -11.78 6.99
N GLN A 42 0.86 -11.04 7.95
CA GLN A 42 0.17 -11.61 9.11
C GLN A 42 -1.08 -12.40 8.70
N LEU A 43 -1.85 -11.87 7.75
CA LEU A 43 -3.00 -12.56 7.16
C LEU A 43 -2.58 -13.87 6.48
N ALA A 44 -1.56 -13.81 5.61
CA ALA A 44 -1.04 -14.99 4.92
C ALA A 44 -0.54 -16.07 5.89
N GLN A 45 0.13 -15.69 6.98
CA GLN A 45 0.51 -16.66 8.02
C GLN A 45 -0.69 -17.36 8.65
N THR A 46 -1.77 -16.60 8.93
CA THR A 46 -3.01 -17.16 9.49
C THR A 46 -3.66 -18.12 8.51
N GLU A 47 -3.74 -17.76 7.24
CA GLU A 47 -4.28 -18.61 6.17
C GLU A 47 -3.45 -19.88 5.96
N GLN A 48 -2.12 -19.77 6.07
CA GLN A 48 -1.23 -20.92 6.02
C GLN A 48 -1.49 -21.88 7.18
N GLN A 49 -1.62 -21.37 8.41
CA GLN A 49 -1.95 -22.19 9.59
C GLN A 49 -3.31 -22.88 9.45
N GLN A 50 -4.25 -22.25 8.73
CA GLN A 50 -5.56 -22.80 8.43
C GLN A 50 -5.58 -23.71 7.19
N ASN A 51 -4.43 -24.00 6.57
CA ASN A 51 -4.29 -24.74 5.30
C ASN A 51 -5.15 -24.17 4.15
N LYS A 52 -5.40 -22.86 4.14
CA LYS A 52 -6.16 -22.18 3.10
C LYS A 52 -5.33 -21.79 1.89
N LEU A 53 -4.02 -21.58 2.08
CA LEU A 53 -3.12 -21.23 0.97
C LEU A 53 -2.93 -22.42 0.04
N LYS A 54 -3.40 -22.28 -1.20
CA LYS A 54 -3.17 -23.23 -2.29
C LYS A 54 -2.05 -22.71 -3.18
N PHE A 55 -1.07 -23.55 -3.48
CA PHE A 55 0.06 -23.22 -4.34
C PHE A 55 0.10 -24.20 -5.51
N SER A 56 0.42 -23.71 -6.70
CA SER A 56 0.75 -24.54 -7.85
C SER A 56 1.92 -23.93 -8.62
N SER A 57 2.72 -24.79 -9.24
CA SER A 57 3.75 -24.41 -10.21
C SER A 57 3.24 -24.35 -11.65
N ASP A 58 2.00 -24.78 -11.91
CA ASP A 58 1.34 -24.67 -13.21
C ASP A 58 0.46 -23.41 -13.26
N ILE A 59 0.73 -22.55 -14.24
CA ILE A 59 -0.04 -21.32 -14.45
C ILE A 59 -1.51 -21.58 -14.80
N LYS A 60 -1.83 -22.73 -15.41
CA LYS A 60 -3.23 -23.09 -15.72
C LYS A 60 -3.99 -23.38 -14.43
N GLU A 61 -3.43 -24.20 -13.55
CA GLU A 61 -4.01 -24.50 -12.24
C GLU A 61 -4.12 -23.25 -11.38
N LEU A 62 -3.10 -22.37 -11.38
CA LEU A 62 -3.19 -21.08 -10.66
C LEU A 62 -4.33 -20.19 -11.15
N ARG A 63 -4.65 -20.19 -12.46
CA ARG A 63 -5.76 -19.41 -13.01
C ARG A 63 -7.11 -19.96 -12.56
N GLU A 64 -7.28 -21.27 -12.57
CA GLU A 64 -8.51 -21.92 -12.09
C GLU A 64 -8.77 -21.59 -10.60
N LEU A 65 -7.72 -21.54 -9.79
CA LEU A 65 -7.81 -21.16 -8.38
C LEU A 65 -8.21 -19.69 -8.12
N LEU A 66 -8.06 -18.80 -9.10
CA LEU A 66 -8.51 -17.40 -9.00
C LEU A 66 -10.00 -17.22 -9.38
N GLU A 67 -10.59 -18.22 -10.03
CA GLU A 67 -11.99 -18.23 -10.48
C GLU A 67 -12.93 -19.00 -9.53
N GLU A 68 -12.38 -19.71 -8.52
CA GLU A 68 -13.10 -20.32 -7.38
C GLU A 68 -13.60 -19.29 -6.35
#